data_AF-A0A4P8S479-F1
#
_entry.id   AF-A0A4P8S479-F1
#
_cell.length_a   1.000
_cell.length_b   1.000
_cell.length_c   1.000
_cell.angle_alpha   90.00
_cell.angle_beta   90.00
_cell.angle_gamma   90.00
#
_symmetry.space_group_name_H-M   'P 1'
#
loop_
_entity.id
_entity.type
_entity.pdbx_description
1 polymer ?
#
loop_
_entity_poly.entity_id
_entity_poly.type
_entity_poly.pdbx_seq_one_letter_code
_entity_poly.pdbx_strand_id
1 'polypeptide(L)'
;MTKINNRILYLSGYGIALILFLYFALNGLIASVLSDSFPNVKFMLILALINIVAWTVGLGIRRYINRFANDQRKQVKKTFLGMTVLSWIVVLILFSIT
;
A
#
# COMPACT_ATOMS: atom_id res chain seq x y z
N MET A 1 27.46 -1.23 -8.16
CA MET A 1 26.36 -0.74 -7.31
C MET A 1 26.04 -1.77 -6.25
N THR A 2 26.29 -1.43 -4.98
CA THR A 2 26.23 -2.34 -3.83
C THR A 2 24.79 -2.73 -3.50
N LYS A 3 24.57 -4.00 -3.09
CA LYS A 3 23.25 -4.60 -2.73
C LYS A 3 22.37 -3.74 -1.81
N ILE A 4 22.97 -2.82 -1.04
CA ILE A 4 22.29 -1.95 -0.07
C ILE A 4 21.45 -0.86 -0.78
N ASN A 5 21.97 -0.26 -1.86
CA ASN A 5 21.27 0.80 -2.57
C ASN A 5 19.96 0.30 -3.18
N ASN A 6 19.96 -0.92 -3.74
CA ASN A 6 18.77 -1.52 -4.33
C ASN A 6 17.67 -1.82 -3.29
N ARG A 7 18.06 -2.13 -2.05
CA ARG A 7 17.11 -2.40 -0.97
C ARG A 7 16.40 -1.12 -0.51
N ILE A 8 17.15 -0.03 -0.32
CA ILE A 8 16.59 1.25 0.10
C ILE A 8 15.63 1.77 -0.97
N LEU A 9 16.03 1.70 -2.25
CA LEU A 9 15.23 2.14 -3.39
C LEU A 9 13.93 1.33 -3.53
N TYR A 10 13.98 0.02 -3.27
CA TYR A 10 12.78 -0.82 -3.27
C TYR A 10 11.84 -0.49 -2.11
N LEU A 11 12.38 -0.24 -0.91
CA LEU A 11 11.59 0.09 0.28
C LEU A 11 10.95 1.48 0.14
N SER A 12 11.69 2.48 -0.37
CA SER A 12 11.15 3.82 -0.60
C SER A 12 10.09 3.82 -1.71
N GLY A 13 10.36 3.12 -2.81
CA GLY A 13 9.39 2.94 -3.89
C GLY A 13 8.10 2.27 -3.41
N TYR A 14 8.22 1.25 -2.57
CA TYR A 14 7.07 0.62 -1.92
C TYR A 14 6.30 1.62 -1.04
N GLY A 15 6.99 2.36 -0.17
CA GLY A 15 6.34 3.31 0.74
C GLY A 15 5.59 4.43 0.00
N ILE A 16 6.21 5.03 -1.01
CA ILE A 16 5.58 6.08 -1.83
C ILE A 16 4.38 5.52 -2.59
N ALA A 17 4.54 4.38 -3.26
CA ALA A 17 3.45 3.75 -3.98
C ALA A 17 2.26 3.41 -3.06
N LEU A 18 2.54 2.93 -1.84
CA LEU A 18 1.50 2.61 -0.88
C LEU A 18 0.77 3.86 -0.38
N ILE A 19 1.48 4.95 -0.09
CA ILE A 19 0.88 6.22 0.35
C ILE A 19 -0.03 6.77 -0.75
N LEU A 20 0.45 6.84 -2.00
CA LEU A 20 -0.34 7.32 -3.13
C LEU A 20 -1.58 6.44 -3.35
N PHE A 21 -1.38 5.12 -3.36
CA PHE A 21 -2.47 4.16 -3.51
C PHE A 21 -3.54 4.34 -2.43
N LEU A 22 -3.14 4.38 -1.16
CA LEU A 22 -4.06 4.57 -0.04
C LEU A 22 -4.79 5.90 -0.10
N TYR A 23 -4.08 6.99 -0.43
CA TYR A 23 -4.68 8.32 -0.56
C TYR A 23 -5.77 8.35 -1.63
N PHE A 24 -5.46 7.90 -2.86
CA PHE A 24 -6.44 7.88 -3.95
C PHE A 24 -7.57 6.89 -3.72
N ALA A 25 -7.27 5.71 -3.15
CA ALA A 25 -8.27 4.70 -2.83
C ALA A 25 -9.30 5.23 -1.82
N LEU A 26 -8.83 5.80 -0.71
CA LEU A 26 -9.70 6.36 0.32
C LEU A 26 -10.50 7.55 -0.21
N ASN A 27 -9.85 8.46 -0.94
CA ASN A 27 -10.55 9.63 -1.49
C ASN A 27 -11.65 9.20 -2.49
N GLY A 28 -11.35 8.22 -3.35
CA GLY A 28 -12.33 7.63 -4.26
C GLY A 28 -13.50 6.97 -3.51
N LEU A 29 -13.21 6.21 -2.44
CA LEU A 29 -14.26 5.61 -1.61
C LEU A 29 -15.14 6.67 -0.95
N ILE A 30 -14.54 7.68 -0.30
CA ILE A 30 -15.26 8.77 0.36
C ILE A 30 -16.16 9.50 -0.65
N ALA A 31 -15.61 9.91 -1.79
CA ALA A 31 -16.37 10.60 -2.84
C ALA A 31 -17.53 9.73 -3.37
N SER A 32 -17.35 8.42 -3.45
CA SER A 32 -18.41 7.51 -3.89
C SER A 32 -19.49 7.25 -2.84
N VAL A 33 -19.17 7.39 -1.55
CA VAL A 33 -20.15 7.28 -0.44
C VAL A 33 -21.00 8.54 -0.34
N LEU A 34 -20.43 9.71 -0.65
CA LEU A 34 -21.14 11.00 -0.62
C LEU A 34 -22.16 11.20 -1.76
N SER A 35 -22.32 10.23 -2.65
CA SER A 35 -23.34 10.31 -3.69
C SER A 35 -24.73 9.96 -3.15
N ASP A 36 -25.77 10.58 -3.69
CA ASP A 36 -27.17 10.37 -3.28
C ASP A 36 -27.69 8.92 -3.43
N SER A 37 -27.00 8.07 -4.20
CA SER A 37 -27.40 6.68 -4.48
C SER A 37 -26.32 5.69 -4.05
N PHE A 38 -26.20 5.44 -2.75
CA PHE A 38 -25.29 4.44 -2.20
C PHE A 38 -25.98 3.08 -1.94
N PRO A 39 -25.36 1.94 -2.30
CA PRO A 39 -24.09 1.78 -3.00
C PRO A 39 -24.22 2.04 -4.51
N ASN A 40 -23.27 2.80 -5.08
CA ASN A 40 -23.18 3.02 -6.52
C ASN A 40 -22.15 2.10 -7.19
N VAL A 41 -22.24 2.02 -8.53
CA VAL A 41 -21.30 1.25 -9.36
C VAL A 41 -19.86 1.73 -9.17
N LYS A 42 -19.64 3.03 -8.92
CA LYS A 42 -18.30 3.60 -8.71
C LYS A 42 -17.65 3.02 -7.44
N PHE A 43 -18.39 2.93 -6.35
CA PHE A 43 -17.92 2.34 -5.08
C PHE A 43 -17.52 0.87 -5.28
N MET A 44 -18.35 0.10 -5.97
CA MET A 44 -18.05 -1.31 -6.28
C MET A 44 -16.79 -1.46 -7.14
N LEU A 45 -16.63 -0.61 -8.17
CA LEU A 45 -15.44 -0.62 -9.02
C LEU A 45 -14.17 -0.24 -8.25
N ILE A 46 -14.24 0.80 -7.41
CA ILE A 46 -13.10 1.24 -6.59
C ILE A 46 -12.71 0.14 -5.60
N LEU A 47 -13.68 -0.50 -4.92
CA LEU A 47 -13.42 -1.64 -4.04
C LEU A 47 -12.76 -2.81 -4.78
N ALA A 48 -13.24 -3.16 -5.97
CA ALA A 48 -12.64 -4.23 -6.78
C ALA A 48 -11.19 -3.90 -7.15
N LEU A 49 -10.93 -2.66 -7.60
CA LEU A 49 -9.59 -2.19 -7.93
C LEU A 49 -8.65 -2.21 -6.72
N ILE A 50 -9.12 -1.78 -5.54
CA ILE A 50 -8.34 -1.82 -4.30
C ILE A 50 -7.90 -3.25 -3.99
N ASN A 51 -8.82 -4.22 -4.11
CA ASN A 51 -8.50 -5.63 -3.87
C ASN A 51 -7.48 -6.18 -4.86
N ILE A 52 -7.63 -5.87 -6.16
CA ILE A 52 -6.69 -6.31 -7.20
C ILE A 52 -5.29 -5.73 -6.94
N VAL A 53 -5.19 -4.43 -6.63
CA VAL A 53 -3.91 -3.78 -6.35
C VAL A 53 -3.28 -4.33 -5.07
N ALA A 54 -4.04 -4.47 -3.99
CA ALA A 54 -3.55 -5.06 -2.75
C ALA A 54 -3.00 -6.48 -2.97
N TRP A 55 -3.68 -7.27 -3.80
CA TRP A 55 -3.26 -8.63 -4.12
C TRP A 55 -1.97 -8.65 -4.95
N THR A 56 -1.87 -7.83 -6.00
CA THR A 56 -0.66 -7.76 -6.84
C THR A 56 0.56 -7.26 -6.06
N VAL A 57 0.39 -6.25 -5.21
CA VAL A 57 1.42 -5.76 -4.28
C VAL A 57 1.82 -6.88 -3.31
N GLY A 58 0.86 -7.60 -2.73
CA GLY A 58 1.12 -8.74 -1.85
C GLY A 58 1.92 -9.84 -2.52
N LEU A 59 1.64 -10.17 -3.78
CA LEU A 59 2.44 -11.13 -4.57
C LEU A 59 3.85 -10.63 -4.82
N GLY A 60 4.02 -9.34 -5.17
CA GLY A 60 5.33 -8.71 -5.35
C GLY A 60 6.19 -8.78 -4.09
N ILE A 61 5.63 -8.42 -2.94
CA ILE A 61 6.31 -8.52 -1.63
C ILE A 61 6.67 -9.98 -1.32
N ARG A 62 5.74 -10.93 -1.52
CA ARG A 62 6.02 -12.37 -1.29
C ARG A 62 7.19 -12.86 -2.14
N ARG A 63 7.22 -12.50 -3.43
CA ARG A 63 8.33 -12.84 -4.33
C ARG A 63 9.65 -12.22 -3.87
N TYR A 64 9.64 -10.95 -3.44
CA TYR A 64 10.83 -10.27 -2.92
C TYR A 64 11.34 -10.95 -1.64
N ILE A 65 10.46 -11.23 -0.69
CA ILE A 65 10.79 -11.85 0.60
C ILE A 65 11.31 -13.28 0.43
N ASN A 66 10.79 -14.04 -0.53
CA ASN A 66 11.24 -15.42 -0.80
C ASN A 66 12.66 -15.50 -1.36
N ARG A 67 13.29 -14.37 -1.74
CA ARG A 67 14.71 -14.34 -2.15
C ARG A 67 15.69 -14.32 -0.97
N PHE A 68 15.21 -14.17 0.27
CA PHE A 68 16.04 -14.10 1.47
C PHE A 68 16.03 -15.43 2.24
N ALA A 69 17.14 -15.72 2.94
CA ALA A 69 17.22 -16.84 3.88
C ALA A 69 16.20 -16.71 5.02
N ASN A 70 15.82 -17.83 5.63
CA ASN A 70 14.74 -17.89 6.64
C ASN A 70 14.94 -16.92 7.81
N ASP A 71 16.18 -16.72 8.26
CA ASP A 71 16.50 -15.81 9.37
C ASP A 71 16.25 -14.34 9.00
N GLN A 72 16.67 -13.93 7.80
CA GLN A 72 16.44 -12.57 7.29
C GLN A 72 14.99 -12.34 6.86
N ARG A 73 14.26 -13.41 6.51
CA ARG A 73 12.86 -13.34 6.08
C ARG A 73 11.96 -12.72 7.14
N LYS A 74 12.15 -13.07 8.42
CA LYS A 74 11.39 -12.51 9.55
C LYS A 74 11.65 -11.01 9.70
N GLN A 75 12.91 -10.59 9.61
CA GLN A 75 13.28 -9.18 9.72
C GLN A 75 12.70 -8.35 8.57
N VAL A 76 12.82 -8.82 7.33
CA VAL A 76 12.29 -8.13 6.15
C VAL A 76 10.76 -8.01 6.21
N LYS A 77 10.04 -9.07 6.63
CA LYS A 77 8.59 -9.01 6.85
C LYS A 77 8.20 -7.92 7.85
N LYS A 78 8.90 -7.83 8.98
CA LYS A 78 8.67 -6.77 9.98
C LYS A 78 8.89 -5.38 9.39
N THR A 79 9.93 -5.19 8.57
CA THR A 79 10.18 -3.90 7.90
C THR A 79 9.03 -3.51 6.95
N PHE A 80 8.52 -4.43 6.13
CA PHE A 80 7.37 -4.14 5.25
C PHE A 80 6.10 -3.83 6.04
N LEU A 81 5.84 -4.55 7.13
CA LEU A 81 4.72 -4.24 8.02
C LEU A 81 4.86 -2.86 8.66
N GLY A 82 6.04 -2.54 9.19
CA GLY A 82 6.33 -1.23 9.77
C GLY A 82 6.12 -0.09 8.77
N MET A 83 6.60 -0.24 7.53
CA MET A 83 6.34 0.75 6.48
C MET A 83 4.86 0.84 6.11
N THR A 84 4.14 -0.27 6.08
CA THR A 84 2.69 -0.26 5.81
C THR A 84 1.96 0.56 6.86
N VAL A 85 2.27 0.33 8.14
CA VAL A 85 1.71 1.11 9.26
C VAL A 85 2.10 2.59 9.16
N LEU A 86 3.36 2.91 8.85
CA LEU A 86 3.81 4.29 8.65
C LEU A 86 3.07 4.97 7.51
N SER A 87 2.89 4.31 6.37
CA SER A 87 2.14 4.83 5.23
C SER A 87 0.68 5.11 5.60
N TRP A 88 0.04 4.24 6.38
CA TRP A 88 -1.31 4.51 6.91
C TRP A 88 -1.35 5.74 7.80
N ILE A 89 -0.40 5.88 8.74
CA ILE A 89 -0.31 7.06 9.61
C ILE A 89 -0.16 8.34 8.78
N VAL A 90 0.73 8.35 7.78
CA VAL A 90 0.94 9.50 6.89
C VAL A 90 -0.35 9.86 6.16
N VAL A 91 -1.05 8.87 5.59
CA VAL A 91 -2.29 9.11 4.86
C VAL A 91 -3.38 9.65 5.79
N LEU A 92 -3.52 9.12 7.00
CA LEU A 92 -4.48 9.62 7.99
C LEU A 92 -4.17 11.07 8.41
N ILE A 93 -2.90 11.41 8.59
CA ILE A 93 -2.48 12.78 8.87
C ILE A 93 -2.84 13.70 7.70
N LEU A 94 -2.58 13.28 6.45
CA LEU A 94 -2.96 14.05 5.26
C LEU A 94 -4.46 14.32 5.23
N PHE A 95 -5.29 13.29 5.44
CA PHE A 95 -6.75 13.45 5.52
C PHE A 95 -7.24 14.28 6.70
N SER A 96 -6.46 14.39 7.78
CA SER A 96 -6.83 15.25 8.92
C SER A 96 -6.58 16.73 8.66
N ILE A 97 -5.75 17.07 7.66
CA ILE A 97 -5.33 18.45 7.37
C ILE A 97 -6.04 18.98 6.11
N THR A 98 -6.48 18.09 5.22
CA THR A 98 -7.28 18.40 4.01
C THR A 98 -8.77 18.29 4.27
#